data_AF-A0A6B2V5N8-F1
#
_entry.id   AF-A0A6B2V5N8-F1
#
_cell.length_a   1.000
_cell.length_b   1.000
_cell.length_c   1.000
_cell.angle_alpha   90.00
_cell.angle_beta   90.00
_cell.angle_gamma   90.00
#
_symmetry.space_group_name_H-M   'P 1'
#
loop_
_entity.id
_entity.type
_entity.pdbx_description
1 polymer ?
#
loop_
_entity_poly.entity_id
_entity_poly.type
_entity_poly.pdbx_seq_one_letter_code
_entity_poly.pdbx_strand_id
1 'polypeptide(L)'
;MNTSDGWRPRRVPEVRGRASAPRTPIDYAKVGRSSVRRRARGMTHSEAVAGLEEAKQQAHLDRRDESAADDGGRRAAELAEWQRIVQLLAATGGPYDPAADVVVQEELAEDRRREEADRAEELARLGGAGQLDRSVPSRAGDEAARDLLEENRDYRAAKVDAWLARSLADQSGHYADPATRAAAVGSLPVPVRARAALLVALARTGAPIDGDLEFVGRLAQADPAATNALAAWLETAAAVKGGTA
;
A
#
# COMPACT_ATOMS: atom_id res chain seq x y z
N MET A 1 68.13 9.51 22.90
CA MET A 1 67.98 8.54 21.79
C MET A 1 66.55 8.05 21.76
N ASN A 2 66.01 7.95 20.54
CA ASN A 2 64.61 7.79 20.13
C ASN A 2 64.25 6.30 19.93
N THR A 3 62.97 5.94 20.06
CA THR A 3 62.17 4.84 19.42
C THR A 3 60.98 4.52 20.36
N SER A 4 59.78 5.07 20.16
CA SER A 4 58.72 4.71 19.19
C SER A 4 58.38 3.22 19.15
N ASP A 5 57.24 2.84 19.75
CA ASP A 5 56.25 1.84 19.30
C ASP A 5 55.38 1.37 20.49
N GLY A 6 54.05 1.27 20.44
CA GLY A 6 53.14 1.41 19.33
C GLY A 6 51.74 1.72 19.83
N TRP A 7 51.19 2.83 19.33
CA TRP A 7 49.76 3.08 19.36
C TRP A 7 49.12 2.17 18.31
N ARG A 8 48.40 1.12 18.72
CA ARG A 8 47.54 0.35 17.80
C ARG A 8 46.17 1.03 17.74
N PRO A 9 45.75 1.60 16.59
CA PRO A 9 44.38 2.06 16.44
C PRO A 9 43.45 0.84 16.47
N ARG A 10 42.43 0.88 17.34
CA ARG A 10 41.28 -0.02 17.25
C ARG A 10 40.70 0.11 15.84
N ARG A 11 40.72 -0.99 15.07
CA ARG A 11 39.96 -1.06 13.81
C ARG A 11 38.49 -0.95 14.16
N VAL A 12 37.91 0.20 13.85
CA VAL A 12 36.46 0.37 13.80
C VAL A 12 35.97 -0.53 12.66
N PRO A 13 34.95 -1.38 12.86
CA PRO A 13 34.41 -2.16 11.78
C PRO A 13 33.88 -1.20 10.71
N GLU A 14 34.37 -1.39 9.49
CA GLU A 14 33.87 -0.73 8.29
C GLU A 14 32.38 -1.06 8.18
N VAL A 15 31.53 -0.11 8.58
CA VAL A 15 30.10 -0.16 8.31
C VAL A 15 29.98 -0.07 6.81
N ARG A 16 29.88 -1.23 6.14
CA ARG A 16 29.42 -1.32 4.76
C ARG A 16 28.15 -0.49 4.68
N GLY A 17 28.26 0.64 3.97
CA GLY A 17 27.15 1.53 3.69
C GLY A 17 26.05 0.73 3.03
N ARG A 18 25.08 0.32 3.83
CA ARG A 18 23.74 0.06 3.33
C ARG A 18 23.29 1.42 2.83
N ALA A 19 23.42 1.64 1.52
CA ALA A 19 22.82 2.77 0.84
C ALA A 19 21.36 2.80 1.31
N SER A 20 21.06 3.72 2.21
CA SER A 20 19.70 3.93 2.64
C SER A 20 18.98 4.34 1.37
N ALA A 21 17.92 3.61 1.01
CA ALA A 21 17.03 4.04 -0.07
C ALA A 21 16.75 5.54 0.14
N PRO A 22 16.76 6.37 -0.92
CA PRO A 22 16.46 7.77 -0.78
C PRO A 22 15.13 7.89 -0.06
N ARG A 23 15.14 8.49 1.13
CA ARG A 23 13.91 8.81 1.83
C ARG A 23 13.12 9.73 0.91
N THR A 24 11.87 9.39 0.65
CA THR A 24 10.95 10.27 -0.06
C THR A 24 11.06 11.66 0.59
N PRO A 25 11.36 12.72 -0.19
CA PRO A 25 11.45 14.07 0.36
C PRO A 25 10.17 14.38 1.15
N ILE A 26 10.33 14.91 2.36
CA ILE A 26 9.18 15.29 3.19
C ILE A 26 8.45 16.43 2.49
N ASP A 27 7.16 16.24 2.19
CA ASP A 27 6.28 17.30 1.70
C ASP A 27 5.86 18.19 2.89
N TYR A 28 6.70 19.18 3.19
CA TYR A 28 6.48 20.14 4.27
C TYR A 28 5.20 20.96 4.10
N ALA A 29 4.78 21.24 2.86
CA ALA A 29 3.52 21.91 2.58
C ALA A 29 2.32 21.06 3.00
N LYS A 30 2.32 19.76 2.68
CA LYS A 30 1.27 18.82 3.11
C LYS A 30 1.26 18.62 4.63
N VAL A 31 2.42 18.57 5.27
CA VAL A 31 2.54 18.55 6.74
C VAL A 31 1.86 19.78 7.34
N GLY A 32 2.10 20.96 6.78
CA GLY A 32 1.44 22.22 7.16
C GLY A 32 -0.08 22.13 7.05
N ARG A 33 -0.61 21.80 5.86
CA ARG A 33 -2.07 21.66 5.66
C ARG A 33 -2.69 20.67 6.64
N SER A 34 -2.06 19.51 6.82
CA SER A 34 -2.53 18.46 7.75
C SER A 34 -2.57 18.92 9.21
N SER A 35 -1.58 19.72 9.63
CA SER A 35 -1.54 20.33 10.96
C SER A 35 -2.75 21.26 11.18
N VAL A 36 -3.03 22.12 10.20
CA VAL A 36 -4.17 23.04 10.23
C VAL A 36 -5.50 22.29 10.29
N ARG A 37 -5.71 21.32 9.40
CA ARG A 37 -6.95 20.52 9.37
C ARG A 37 -7.21 19.80 10.70
N ARG A 38 -6.16 19.31 11.35
CA ARG A 38 -6.24 18.67 12.67
C ARG A 38 -6.67 19.66 13.76
N ARG A 39 -6.10 20.87 13.75
CA ARG A 39 -6.47 21.94 14.69
C ARG A 39 -7.89 22.45 14.46
N ALA A 40 -8.27 22.61 13.20
CA ALA A 40 -9.56 23.16 12.81
C ALA A 40 -10.73 22.20 13.06
N ARG A 41 -10.49 20.90 13.28
CA ARG A 41 -11.55 19.90 13.41
C ARG A 41 -12.55 20.29 14.52
N GLY A 42 -13.82 20.40 14.14
CA GLY A 42 -14.91 20.79 15.03
C GLY A 42 -15.09 22.31 15.21
N MET A 43 -14.18 23.14 14.69
CA MET A 43 -14.30 24.60 14.81
C MET A 43 -15.44 25.15 13.96
N THR A 44 -16.12 26.15 14.50
CA THR A 44 -17.06 27.03 13.81
C THR A 44 -16.33 28.08 12.97
N HIS A 45 -17.07 28.81 12.12
CA HIS A 45 -16.49 29.87 11.29
C HIS A 45 -15.74 30.93 12.12
N SER A 46 -16.32 31.41 13.23
CA SER A 46 -15.69 32.43 14.08
C SER A 46 -14.41 31.93 14.76
N GLU A 47 -14.36 30.66 15.17
CA GLU A 47 -13.17 30.06 15.77
C GLU A 47 -12.07 29.88 14.72
N ALA A 48 -12.41 29.45 13.50
CA ALA A 48 -11.46 29.34 12.41
C ALA A 48 -10.90 30.70 11.98
N VAL A 49 -11.71 31.78 12.01
CA VAL A 49 -11.25 33.15 11.76
C VAL A 49 -10.22 33.56 12.81
N ALA A 50 -10.51 33.31 14.10
CA ALA A 50 -9.55 33.59 15.17
C ALA A 50 -8.24 32.81 14.99
N GLY A 51 -8.32 31.53 14.63
CA GLY A 51 -7.15 30.69 14.34
C GLY A 51 -6.32 31.18 13.14
N LEU A 52 -6.97 31.71 12.09
CA LEU A 52 -6.28 32.31 10.95
C LEU A 52 -5.53 33.60 11.36
N GLU A 53 -6.16 34.47 12.15
CA GLU A 53 -5.50 35.69 12.63
C GLU A 53 -4.32 35.40 13.55
N GLU A 54 -4.45 34.42 14.44
CA GLU A 54 -3.32 33.92 15.25
C GLU A 54 -2.17 33.41 14.37
N ALA A 55 -2.48 32.61 13.34
CA ALA A 55 -1.47 32.09 12.41
C ALA A 55 -0.77 33.20 11.62
N LYS A 56 -1.49 34.24 11.20
CA LYS A 56 -0.92 35.44 10.54
C LYS A 56 -0.02 36.22 11.49
N GLN A 57 -0.45 36.39 12.75
CA GLN A 57 0.36 37.07 13.76
C GLN A 57 1.66 36.32 14.03
N GLN A 58 1.59 34.99 14.22
CA GLN A 58 2.78 34.15 14.37
C GLN A 58 3.69 34.28 13.13
N ALA A 59 3.11 34.31 11.93
CA ALA A 59 3.84 34.54 10.68
C ALA A 59 4.56 35.88 10.59
N HIS A 60 4.00 36.90 11.21
CA HIS A 60 4.66 38.18 11.31
C HIS A 60 5.84 38.15 12.28
N LEU A 61 5.70 37.46 13.42
CA LEU A 61 6.74 37.35 14.44
C LEU A 61 7.96 36.57 13.93
N ASP A 62 7.75 35.39 13.37
CA ASP A 62 8.85 34.54 12.93
C ASP A 62 9.60 35.12 11.71
N ARG A 63 8.98 35.97 10.90
CA ARG A 63 9.68 36.68 9.80
C ARG A 63 10.81 37.57 10.32
N ARG A 64 10.73 37.99 11.59
CA ARG A 64 11.76 38.80 12.24
C ARG A 64 13.00 37.97 12.63
N ASP A 65 12.87 36.65 12.67
CA ASP A 65 13.94 35.70 12.99
C ASP A 65 14.44 35.00 11.70
N GLU A 66 15.60 35.41 11.17
CA GLU A 66 16.17 34.91 9.91
C GLU A 66 16.43 33.39 9.89
N SER A 67 16.53 32.74 11.05
CA SER A 67 16.69 31.28 11.16
C SER A 67 15.43 30.47 10.86
N ALA A 68 14.26 31.12 10.75
CA ALA A 68 12.96 30.49 10.46
C ALA A 68 12.57 30.54 8.96
N ALA A 69 13.43 31.08 8.09
CA ALA A 69 13.08 31.40 6.70
C ALA A 69 13.00 30.18 5.76
N ASP A 70 13.62 29.04 6.09
CA ASP A 70 13.54 27.82 5.27
C ASP A 70 12.74 26.72 5.98
N ASP A 71 11.42 26.79 5.86
CA ASP A 71 10.49 25.80 6.39
C ASP A 71 9.94 24.85 5.31
N GLY A 72 10.57 24.82 4.14
CA GLY A 72 10.12 24.03 2.99
C GLY A 72 8.73 24.43 2.46
N GLY A 73 8.29 25.67 2.70
CA GLY A 73 6.98 26.18 2.26
C GLY A 73 5.82 25.77 3.17
N ARG A 74 6.10 25.16 4.33
CA ARG A 74 5.11 24.69 5.29
C ARG A 74 4.16 25.81 5.73
N ARG A 75 4.69 26.95 6.16
CA ARG A 75 3.92 28.07 6.70
C ARG A 75 3.01 28.71 5.67
N ALA A 76 3.49 28.86 4.44
CA ALA A 76 2.67 29.36 3.34
C ALA A 76 1.46 28.44 3.14
N ALA A 77 1.68 27.13 3.18
CA ALA A 77 0.61 26.13 3.09
C ALA A 77 -0.33 26.15 4.30
N GLU A 78 0.18 26.37 5.52
CA GLU A 78 -0.65 26.50 6.73
C GLU A 78 -1.59 27.72 6.63
N LEU A 79 -1.08 28.90 6.22
CA LEU A 79 -1.90 30.11 6.07
C LEU A 79 -2.96 29.95 4.97
N ALA A 80 -2.57 29.38 3.82
CA ALA A 80 -3.50 29.12 2.72
C ALA A 80 -4.61 28.15 3.15
N GLU A 81 -4.27 27.11 3.91
CA GLU A 81 -5.26 26.13 4.39
C GLU A 81 -6.22 26.72 5.42
N TRP A 82 -5.73 27.56 6.35
CA TRP A 82 -6.60 28.28 7.27
C TRP A 82 -7.61 29.16 6.53
N GLN A 83 -7.13 29.90 5.53
CA GLN A 83 -7.99 30.76 4.73
C GLN A 83 -9.06 29.97 3.98
N ARG A 84 -8.70 28.81 3.41
CA ARG A 84 -9.65 27.91 2.75
C ARG A 84 -10.72 27.40 3.71
N ILE A 85 -10.33 26.95 4.90
CA ILE A 85 -11.27 26.44 5.92
C ILE A 85 -12.22 27.55 6.37
N VAL A 86 -11.73 28.76 6.61
CA VAL A 86 -12.58 29.92 6.94
C VAL A 86 -13.64 30.16 5.86
N GLN A 87 -13.24 30.15 4.59
CA GLN A 87 -14.15 30.31 3.45
C GLN A 87 -15.15 29.15 3.34
N LEU A 88 -14.70 27.92 3.52
CA LEU A 88 -15.57 26.74 3.53
C LEU A 88 -16.64 26.86 4.61
N LEU A 89 -16.25 27.20 5.84
CA LEU A 89 -17.18 27.32 6.97
C LEU A 89 -18.14 28.51 6.83
N ALA A 90 -17.72 29.58 6.17
CA ALA A 90 -18.61 30.68 5.81
C ALA A 90 -19.73 30.21 4.87
N ALA A 91 -19.43 29.26 3.97
CA ALA A 91 -20.38 28.73 3.00
C ALA A 91 -21.28 27.62 3.57
N THR A 92 -20.75 26.75 4.44
CA THR A 92 -21.48 25.58 4.95
C THR A 92 -22.23 25.84 6.26
N GLY A 93 -21.78 26.78 7.08
CA GLY A 93 -22.41 27.15 8.36
C GLY A 93 -22.31 26.09 9.48
N GLY A 94 -21.78 24.90 9.20
CA GLY A 94 -21.53 23.84 10.18
C GLY A 94 -20.09 23.86 10.72
N PRO A 95 -19.79 23.06 11.76
CA PRO A 95 -18.41 22.88 12.23
C PRO A 95 -17.56 22.16 11.18
N TYR A 96 -16.25 22.42 11.19
CA TYR A 96 -15.33 21.80 10.23
C TYR A 96 -15.20 20.29 10.46
N ASP A 97 -15.56 19.52 9.44
CA ASP A 97 -15.32 18.07 9.37
C ASP A 97 -14.43 17.72 8.18
N PRO A 98 -13.17 17.31 8.39
CA PRO A 98 -12.28 16.91 7.30
C PRO A 98 -12.77 15.65 6.55
N ALA A 99 -13.67 14.85 7.13
CA ALA A 99 -14.26 13.72 6.42
C ALA A 99 -15.26 14.14 5.34
N ALA A 100 -15.91 15.30 5.51
CA ALA A 100 -16.83 15.88 4.54
C ALA A 100 -16.14 16.85 3.55
N ASP A 101 -14.86 17.17 3.79
CA ASP A 101 -14.12 18.11 2.96
C ASP A 101 -13.58 17.46 1.68
N VAL A 102 -14.14 17.86 0.53
CA VAL A 102 -13.79 17.32 -0.79
C VAL A 102 -12.29 17.45 -1.09
N VAL A 103 -11.65 18.57 -0.72
CA VAL A 103 -10.20 18.75 -0.99
C VAL A 103 -9.37 17.75 -0.20
N VAL A 104 -9.78 17.44 1.04
CA VAL A 104 -9.13 16.41 1.85
C VAL A 104 -9.36 15.02 1.25
N GLN A 105 -10.57 14.72 0.80
CA GLN A 105 -10.89 13.44 0.19
C GLN A 105 -10.14 13.23 -1.14
N GLU A 106 -10.01 14.26 -1.96
CA GLU A 106 -9.23 14.23 -3.20
C GLU A 106 -7.73 14.03 -2.94
N GLU A 107 -7.16 14.73 -1.95
CA GLU A 107 -5.76 14.55 -1.56
C GLU A 107 -5.50 13.12 -1.07
N LEU A 108 -6.39 12.55 -0.25
CA LEU A 108 -6.31 11.16 0.20
C LEU A 108 -6.49 10.16 -0.95
N ALA A 109 -7.33 10.46 -1.93
CA ALA A 109 -7.51 9.60 -3.11
C ALA A 109 -6.28 9.63 -4.03
N GLU A 110 -5.63 10.78 -4.16
CA GLU A 110 -4.36 10.93 -4.88
C GLU A 110 -3.23 10.17 -4.17
N ASP A 111 -3.15 10.25 -2.84
CA ASP A 111 -2.17 9.47 -2.08
C ASP A 111 -2.36 7.96 -2.27
N ARG A 112 -3.61 7.47 -2.19
CA ARG A 112 -3.91 6.06 -2.47
C ARG A 112 -3.48 5.65 -3.87
N ARG A 113 -3.77 6.46 -4.89
CA ARG A 113 -3.32 6.19 -6.27
C ARG A 113 -1.80 6.14 -6.41
N ARG A 114 -1.06 6.96 -5.67
CA ARG A 114 0.42 6.91 -5.64
C ARG A 114 0.92 5.65 -4.94
N GLU A 115 0.35 5.32 -3.79
CA GLU A 115 0.70 4.08 -3.07
C GLU A 115 0.40 2.84 -3.91
N GLU A 116 -0.73 2.82 -4.62
CA GLU A 116 -1.10 1.77 -5.58
C GLU A 116 -0.11 1.68 -6.75
N ALA A 117 0.32 2.82 -7.32
CA ALA A 117 1.31 2.87 -8.40
C ALA A 117 2.70 2.41 -7.95
N ASP A 118 3.18 2.89 -6.80
CA ASP A 118 4.44 2.45 -6.19
C ASP A 118 4.41 0.94 -5.92
N ARG A 119 3.26 0.44 -5.46
CA ARG A 119 3.06 -0.99 -5.22
C ARG A 119 3.03 -1.79 -6.53
N ALA A 120 2.40 -1.28 -7.58
CA ALA A 120 2.40 -1.89 -8.90
C ALA A 120 3.83 -1.99 -9.45
N GLU A 121 4.63 -0.94 -9.31
CA GLU A 121 6.05 -0.96 -9.68
C GLU A 121 6.84 -1.98 -8.85
N GLU A 122 6.61 -2.06 -7.53
CA GLU A 122 7.24 -3.06 -6.68
C GLU A 122 6.90 -4.49 -7.14
N LEU A 123 5.63 -4.77 -7.42
CA LEU A 123 5.16 -6.08 -7.90
C LEU A 123 5.72 -6.41 -9.28
N ALA A 124 5.76 -5.44 -10.20
CA ALA A 124 6.38 -5.59 -11.51
C ALA A 124 7.87 -5.92 -11.37
N ARG A 125 8.61 -5.22 -10.51
CA ARG A 125 10.02 -5.48 -10.25
C ARG A 125 10.24 -6.90 -9.72
N LEU A 126 9.43 -7.32 -8.73
CA LEU A 126 9.52 -8.67 -8.17
C LEU A 126 9.16 -9.76 -9.19
N GLY A 127 8.10 -9.55 -9.97
CA GLY A 127 7.69 -10.48 -11.03
C GLY A 127 8.71 -10.55 -12.17
N GLY A 128 9.33 -9.43 -12.54
CA GLY A 128 10.42 -9.35 -13.50
C GLY A 128 11.64 -10.17 -13.04
N ALA A 129 11.97 -10.09 -11.76
CA ALA A 129 13.08 -10.83 -11.15
C ALA A 129 12.74 -12.30 -10.81
N GLY A 130 11.50 -12.76 -10.99
CA GLY A 130 11.07 -14.10 -10.58
C GLY A 130 11.05 -14.30 -9.06
N GLN A 131 10.91 -13.22 -8.29
CA GLN A 131 10.97 -13.21 -6.82
C GLN A 131 9.59 -13.23 -6.14
N LEU A 132 8.51 -13.33 -6.93
CA LEU A 132 7.15 -13.49 -6.40
C LEU A 132 6.92 -14.95 -5.96
N ASP A 133 7.61 -15.36 -4.89
CA ASP A 133 7.46 -16.68 -4.27
C ASP A 133 6.70 -16.59 -2.93
N ARG A 134 6.62 -17.72 -2.20
CA ARG A 134 5.89 -17.81 -0.92
C ARG A 134 6.47 -16.93 0.19
N SER A 135 7.71 -16.47 0.08
CA SER A 135 8.34 -15.59 1.07
C SER A 135 7.86 -14.14 0.97
N VAL A 136 7.25 -13.75 -0.15
CA VAL A 136 6.67 -12.42 -0.35
C VAL A 136 5.20 -12.46 0.09
N PRO A 137 4.85 -11.87 1.25
CA PRO A 137 3.47 -11.86 1.71
C PRO A 137 2.64 -10.87 0.88
N SER A 138 1.38 -11.24 0.61
CA SER A 138 0.41 -10.32 0.04
C SER A 138 -0.02 -9.27 1.07
N ARG A 139 -0.37 -8.08 0.59
CA ARG A 139 -0.74 -6.88 1.33
C ARG A 139 -2.06 -6.34 0.76
N ALA A 140 -2.78 -5.58 1.58
CA ALA A 140 -3.95 -4.84 1.09
C ALA A 140 -3.54 -3.88 -0.04
N GLY A 141 -4.33 -3.82 -1.11
CA GLY A 141 -4.06 -2.99 -2.28
C GLY A 141 -3.28 -3.71 -3.39
N ASP A 142 -2.86 -4.96 -3.19
CA ASP A 142 -2.18 -5.74 -4.24
C ASP A 142 -3.10 -6.01 -5.44
N GLU A 143 -4.41 -6.12 -5.23
CA GLU A 143 -5.39 -6.27 -6.31
C GLU A 143 -5.46 -5.01 -7.18
N ALA A 144 -5.52 -3.83 -6.55
CA ALA A 144 -5.52 -2.55 -7.27
C ALA A 144 -4.20 -2.33 -8.01
N ALA A 145 -3.07 -2.64 -7.37
CA ALA A 145 -1.75 -2.60 -7.99
C ALA A 145 -1.65 -3.56 -9.20
N ARG A 146 -2.24 -4.74 -9.10
CA ARG A 146 -2.36 -5.69 -10.22
C ARG A 146 -3.22 -5.13 -11.36
N ASP A 147 -4.33 -4.48 -11.05
CA ASP A 147 -5.22 -3.89 -12.06
C ASP A 147 -4.50 -2.77 -12.83
N LEU A 148 -3.71 -1.95 -12.16
CA LEU A 148 -2.83 -0.96 -12.83
C LEU A 148 -1.84 -1.62 -13.80
N LEU A 149 -1.28 -2.79 -13.48
CA LEU A 149 -0.40 -3.51 -14.39
C LEU A 149 -1.15 -4.03 -15.62
N GLU A 150 -2.37 -4.54 -15.43
CA GLU A 150 -3.22 -5.02 -16.51
C GLU A 150 -3.67 -3.86 -17.43
N GLU A 151 -4.08 -2.72 -16.86
CA GLU A 151 -4.44 -1.51 -17.60
C GLU A 151 -3.27 -1.01 -18.47
N ASN A 152 -2.06 -1.05 -17.93
CA ASN A 152 -0.83 -0.72 -18.64
C ASN A 152 -0.36 -1.82 -19.62
N ARG A 153 -1.08 -2.94 -19.70
CA ARG A 153 -0.74 -4.14 -20.48
C ARG A 153 0.68 -4.66 -20.18
N ASP A 154 1.13 -4.51 -18.93
CA ASP A 154 2.41 -5.05 -18.51
C ASP A 154 2.30 -6.58 -18.48
N TYR A 155 3.14 -7.26 -19.26
CA TYR A 155 3.21 -8.72 -19.34
C TYR A 155 3.44 -9.41 -17.99
N ARG A 156 3.90 -8.66 -16.98
CA ARG A 156 4.13 -9.13 -15.61
C ARG A 156 2.84 -9.28 -14.81
N ALA A 157 1.71 -8.73 -15.26
CA ALA A 157 0.40 -8.93 -14.63
C ALA A 157 0.09 -10.42 -14.44
N ALA A 158 0.38 -11.26 -15.45
CA ALA A 158 0.19 -12.72 -15.36
C ALA A 158 1.03 -13.39 -14.26
N LYS A 159 2.21 -12.86 -13.94
CA LYS A 159 3.06 -13.35 -12.84
C LYS A 159 2.49 -12.94 -11.49
N VAL A 160 1.94 -11.73 -11.39
CA VAL A 160 1.24 -11.25 -10.19
C VAL A 160 -0.03 -12.06 -9.96
N ASP A 161 -0.80 -12.37 -11.01
CA ASP A 161 -1.98 -13.24 -10.97
C ASP A 161 -1.66 -14.65 -10.45
N ALA A 162 -0.54 -15.20 -10.89
CA ALA A 162 -0.04 -16.49 -10.41
C ALA A 162 0.29 -16.47 -8.91
N TRP A 163 0.91 -15.39 -8.46
CA TRP A 163 1.28 -15.18 -7.07
C TRP A 163 0.05 -14.92 -6.18
N LEU A 164 -0.86 -14.04 -6.59
CA LEU A 164 -2.13 -13.76 -5.87
C LEU A 164 -2.97 -15.02 -5.71
N ALA A 165 -3.12 -15.83 -6.76
CA ALA A 165 -3.85 -17.10 -6.69
C ALA A 165 -3.23 -18.06 -5.66
N ARG A 166 -1.89 -18.09 -5.57
CA ARG A 166 -1.17 -18.92 -4.59
C ARG A 166 -1.34 -18.37 -3.18
N SER A 167 -1.20 -17.06 -2.97
CA SER A 167 -1.40 -16.43 -1.66
C SER A 167 -2.83 -16.65 -1.15
N LEU A 168 -3.83 -16.58 -2.03
CA LEU A 168 -5.22 -16.86 -1.69
C LEU A 168 -5.44 -18.34 -1.31
N ALA A 169 -4.85 -19.26 -2.07
CA ALA A 169 -4.94 -20.70 -1.80
C ALA A 169 -4.23 -21.10 -0.50
N ASP A 170 -3.02 -20.57 -0.29
CA ASP A 170 -2.20 -20.80 0.91
C ASP A 170 -2.71 -20.01 2.13
N GLN A 171 -3.73 -19.15 1.95
CA GLN A 171 -4.29 -18.28 3.00
C GLN A 171 -3.22 -17.42 3.69
N SER A 172 -2.29 -16.88 2.90
CA SER A 172 -1.13 -16.16 3.40
C SER A 172 -1.25 -14.64 3.22
N GLY A 173 -0.43 -13.89 3.97
CA GLY A 173 -0.46 -12.42 3.96
C GLY A 173 -1.83 -11.90 4.38
N HIS A 174 -2.35 -10.91 3.66
CA HIS A 174 -3.67 -10.34 3.96
C HIS A 174 -4.84 -11.31 3.73
N TYR A 175 -4.66 -12.40 2.97
CA TYR A 175 -5.67 -13.46 2.79
C TYR A 175 -5.74 -14.47 3.96
N ALA A 176 -4.93 -14.29 5.00
CA ALA A 176 -5.13 -15.03 6.26
C ALA A 176 -6.47 -14.66 6.91
N ASP A 177 -6.95 -13.43 6.71
CA ASP A 177 -8.26 -12.97 7.16
C ASP A 177 -9.40 -13.53 6.27
N PRO A 178 -10.37 -14.28 6.84
CA PRO A 178 -11.54 -14.75 6.11
C PRO A 178 -12.37 -13.65 5.45
N ALA A 179 -12.49 -12.47 6.06
CA ALA A 179 -13.26 -11.36 5.51
C ALA A 179 -12.64 -10.84 4.21
N THR A 180 -11.31 -10.70 4.21
CA THR A 180 -10.54 -10.36 3.01
C THR A 180 -10.70 -11.38 1.90
N ARG A 181 -10.67 -12.69 2.22
CA ARG A 181 -10.91 -13.74 1.21
C ARG A 181 -12.31 -13.68 0.61
N ALA A 182 -13.32 -13.31 1.40
CA ALA A 182 -14.67 -13.11 0.89
C ALA A 182 -14.74 -11.88 -0.04
N ALA A 183 -14.09 -10.77 0.34
CA ALA A 183 -14.01 -9.57 -0.48
C ALA A 183 -13.26 -9.81 -1.81
N ALA A 184 -12.26 -10.69 -1.81
CA ALA A 184 -11.48 -11.06 -2.98
C ALA A 184 -12.33 -11.63 -4.14
N VAL A 185 -13.53 -12.13 -3.86
CA VAL A 185 -14.49 -12.58 -4.88
C VAL A 185 -14.89 -11.44 -5.83
N GLY A 186 -15.00 -10.22 -5.30
CA GLY A 186 -15.39 -9.02 -6.05
C GLY A 186 -14.22 -8.24 -6.65
N SER A 187 -13.00 -8.41 -6.14
CA SER A 187 -11.82 -7.69 -6.64
C SER A 187 -10.96 -8.52 -7.59
N LEU A 188 -10.84 -9.83 -7.39
CA LEU A 188 -9.95 -10.65 -8.22
C LEU A 188 -10.63 -11.15 -9.51
N PRO A 189 -9.86 -11.17 -10.63
CA PRO A 189 -10.31 -11.78 -11.87
C PRO A 189 -10.75 -13.23 -11.69
N VAL A 190 -11.77 -13.64 -12.45
CA VAL A 190 -12.30 -15.02 -12.42
C VAL A 190 -11.18 -16.07 -12.61
N PRO A 191 -10.22 -15.92 -13.55
CA PRO A 191 -9.13 -16.88 -13.69
C PRO A 191 -8.25 -17.03 -12.44
N VAL A 192 -7.95 -15.92 -11.73
CA VAL A 192 -7.14 -15.94 -10.50
C VAL A 192 -7.84 -16.74 -9.41
N ARG A 193 -9.15 -16.50 -9.23
CA ARG A 193 -9.97 -17.21 -8.25
C ARG A 193 -10.12 -18.70 -8.58
N ALA A 194 -10.34 -19.03 -9.85
CA ALA A 194 -10.45 -20.41 -10.29
C ALA A 194 -9.13 -21.17 -10.11
N ARG A 195 -7.99 -20.54 -10.43
CA ARG A 195 -6.67 -21.08 -10.14
C ARG A 195 -6.49 -21.34 -8.65
N ALA A 196 -6.84 -20.38 -7.78
CA ALA A 196 -6.73 -20.54 -6.33
C ALA A 196 -7.58 -21.72 -5.82
N ALA A 197 -8.83 -21.83 -6.27
CA ALA A 197 -9.71 -22.94 -5.89
C ALA A 197 -9.11 -24.31 -6.28
N LEU A 198 -8.56 -24.42 -7.49
CA LEU A 198 -7.91 -25.65 -7.95
C LEU A 198 -6.63 -25.97 -7.14
N LEU A 199 -5.83 -24.96 -6.78
CA LEU A 199 -4.67 -25.15 -5.91
C LEU A 199 -5.05 -25.70 -4.53
N VAL A 200 -6.12 -25.17 -3.92
CA VAL A 200 -6.64 -25.67 -2.63
C VAL A 200 -7.10 -27.12 -2.75
N ALA A 201 -7.90 -27.42 -3.77
CA ALA A 201 -8.42 -28.77 -4.00
C ALA A 201 -7.31 -29.79 -4.22
N LEU A 202 -6.29 -29.42 -5.01
CA LEU A 202 -5.12 -30.26 -5.24
C LEU A 202 -4.32 -30.51 -3.95
N ALA A 203 -4.09 -29.47 -3.13
CA ALA A 203 -3.39 -29.63 -1.86
C ALA A 203 -4.09 -30.61 -0.90
N ARG A 204 -5.43 -30.65 -0.91
CA ARG A 204 -6.22 -31.58 -0.09
C ARG A 204 -6.15 -33.03 -0.54
N THR A 205 -5.73 -33.31 -1.77
CA THR A 205 -5.55 -34.69 -2.24
C THR A 205 -4.36 -35.40 -1.58
N GLY A 206 -3.44 -34.65 -0.95
CA GLY A 206 -2.24 -35.18 -0.32
C GLY A 206 -1.19 -35.73 -1.29
N ALA A 207 -1.41 -35.63 -2.60
CA ALA A 207 -0.44 -36.04 -3.60
C ALA A 207 0.78 -35.08 -3.57
N PRO A 208 2.03 -35.60 -3.58
CA PRO A 208 3.19 -34.76 -3.74
C PRO A 208 3.11 -34.11 -5.11
N ILE A 209 2.84 -32.80 -5.12
CA ILE A 209 2.87 -32.02 -6.34
C ILE A 209 4.33 -31.63 -6.59
N ASP A 210 5.06 -32.54 -7.24
CA ASP A 210 6.41 -32.25 -7.71
C ASP A 210 6.31 -31.51 -9.05
N GLY A 211 6.66 -30.21 -9.05
CA GLY A 211 6.82 -29.42 -10.27
C GLY A 211 6.04 -28.10 -10.31
N ASP A 212 6.30 -27.34 -11.37
CA ASP A 212 5.65 -26.06 -11.62
C ASP A 212 4.20 -26.29 -12.09
N LEU A 213 3.24 -25.81 -11.31
CA LEU A 213 1.80 -25.91 -11.55
C LEU A 213 1.32 -24.92 -12.64
N GLU A 214 2.13 -24.64 -13.66
CA GLU A 214 1.78 -23.70 -14.73
C GLU A 214 0.50 -24.11 -15.47
N PHE A 215 0.24 -25.42 -15.59
CA PHE A 215 -0.96 -25.94 -16.24
C PHE A 215 -2.25 -25.47 -15.54
N VAL A 216 -2.23 -25.30 -14.21
CA VAL A 216 -3.37 -24.80 -13.42
C VAL A 216 -3.70 -23.38 -13.87
N GLY A 217 -2.67 -22.56 -14.07
CA GLY A 217 -2.84 -21.20 -14.60
C GLY A 217 -3.39 -21.19 -16.04
N ARG A 218 -2.85 -22.04 -16.91
CA ARG A 218 -3.35 -22.16 -18.30
C ARG A 218 -4.80 -22.62 -18.36
N LEU A 219 -5.18 -23.60 -17.54
CA LEU A 219 -6.54 -24.11 -17.46
C LEU A 219 -7.51 -23.02 -16.95
N ALA A 220 -7.14 -22.34 -15.86
CA ALA A 220 -7.94 -21.26 -15.30
C ALA A 220 -8.12 -20.09 -16.26
N GLN A 221 -7.12 -19.80 -17.10
CA GLN A 221 -7.20 -18.77 -18.12
C GLN A 221 -8.08 -19.18 -19.30
N ALA A 222 -8.00 -20.44 -19.73
CA ALA A 222 -8.76 -20.94 -20.88
C ALA A 222 -10.24 -21.15 -20.54
N ASP A 223 -10.52 -21.74 -19.38
CA ASP A 223 -11.88 -22.01 -18.90
C ASP A 223 -11.93 -21.96 -17.36
N PRO A 224 -12.21 -20.79 -16.77
CA PRO A 224 -12.35 -20.65 -15.33
C PRO A 224 -13.52 -21.49 -14.76
N ALA A 225 -14.58 -21.72 -15.54
CA ALA A 225 -15.75 -22.46 -15.08
C ALA A 225 -15.42 -23.95 -14.97
N ALA A 226 -14.80 -24.53 -16.00
CA ALA A 226 -14.31 -25.91 -15.96
C ALA A 226 -13.26 -26.12 -14.87
N THR A 227 -12.39 -25.12 -14.65
CA THR A 227 -11.39 -25.16 -13.56
C THR A 227 -12.05 -25.24 -12.19
N ASN A 228 -13.09 -24.43 -11.95
CA ASN A 228 -13.87 -24.49 -10.71
C ASN A 228 -14.62 -25.82 -10.55
N ALA A 229 -15.20 -26.35 -11.63
CA ALA A 229 -15.86 -27.65 -11.61
C ALA A 229 -14.88 -28.79 -11.27
N LEU A 230 -13.66 -28.74 -11.83
CA LEU A 230 -12.59 -29.69 -11.50
C LEU A 230 -12.16 -29.58 -10.03
N ALA A 231 -12.02 -28.36 -9.51
CA ALA A 231 -11.72 -28.15 -8.09
C ALA A 231 -12.79 -28.76 -7.20
N ALA A 232 -14.08 -28.51 -7.47
CA ALA A 232 -15.19 -29.08 -6.71
C ALA A 232 -15.24 -30.62 -6.77
N TRP A 233 -14.93 -31.20 -7.94
CA TRP A 233 -14.84 -32.66 -8.08
C TRP A 233 -13.70 -33.25 -7.24
N LEU A 234 -12.51 -32.62 -7.26
CA LEU A 234 -11.36 -33.05 -6.46
C LEU A 234 -11.64 -32.97 -4.96
N GLU A 235 -12.32 -31.93 -4.50
CA GLU A 235 -12.75 -31.77 -3.10
C GLU A 235 -13.67 -32.93 -2.66
N THR A 236 -14.64 -33.27 -3.50
CA THR A 236 -15.55 -34.39 -3.27
C THR A 236 -14.79 -35.71 -3.21
N ALA A 237 -13.85 -35.92 -4.14
CA ALA A 237 -13.04 -37.14 -4.20
C ALA A 237 -12.10 -37.28 -2.99
N ALA A 238 -11.52 -36.18 -2.51
CA ALA A 238 -10.67 -36.17 -1.31
C ALA A 238 -11.48 -36.47 -0.04
N ALA A 239 -12.68 -35.89 0.09
CA ALA A 239 -13.58 -36.16 1.22
C ALA A 239 -14.00 -37.64 1.30
N VAL A 240 -14.27 -38.27 0.16
CA VAL A 240 -14.60 -39.71 0.10
C VAL A 240 -13.42 -40.58 0.56
N LYS A 241 -12.17 -40.24 0.20
CA LYS A 241 -10.97 -40.97 0.66
C LYS A 241 -10.70 -40.78 2.15
N GLY A 242 -11.05 -39.64 2.73
CA GLY A 242 -10.86 -39.36 4.16
C GLY A 242 -11.92 -39.99 5.08
N GLY A 243 -13.08 -40.39 4.53
CA GLY A 243 -14.20 -40.98 5.28
C GLY A 243 -14.17 -42.51 5.42
N THR A 244 -13.12 -43.18 4.95
CA THR A 244 -12.95 -44.65 5.04
C THR A 244 -11.86 -45.08 6.01
N ALA A 245 -11.61 -44.29 7.07
CA ALA A 245 -10.68 -44.61 8.15
C ALA A 245 -11.41 -44.83 9.47
#